data_AF-A0A962W9V5-F1
#
_entry.id   AF-A0A962W9V5-F1
#
_cell.length_a   1.000
_cell.length_b   1.000
_cell.length_c   1.000
_cell.angle_alpha   90.00
_cell.angle_beta   90.00
_cell.angle_gamma   90.00
#
_symmetry.space_group_name_H-M   'P 1'
#
loop_
_entity.id
_entity.type
_entity.pdbx_description
1 polymer ?
#
loop_
_entity_poly.entity_id
_entity_poly.type
_entity_poly.pdbx_seq_one_letter_code
_entity_poly.pdbx_strand_id
1 'polypeptide(L)'
;MSDMKIRTRVVASDGETREGGADLLQEWQPHQGGQLWLDIEGEISAAMHEQLLRLGCHEVAITDISRVRQPPKVHAFEGNTFILFRGIIQLDEDLVLQPQQIGFFVGEHYLVTIHRGESLSINRVWSESAGQEAQFPPGRLALQVMDYASNRYLDQILEFEGHLGEIEDTLLSKPSDRIMAELVSYRSELRKLRRIFNYHNR
;
A
#
# COMPACT_ATOMS: atom_id res chain seq x y z
N MET A 1 -17.77 8.22 8.51
CA MET A 1 -17.35 8.09 7.10
C MET A 1 -16.24 9.10 6.92
N SER A 2 -15.03 8.64 6.64
CA SER A 2 -13.91 9.57 6.41
C SER A 2 -14.12 10.22 5.05
N ASP A 3 -13.95 11.53 4.95
CA ASP A 3 -13.93 12.21 3.67
C ASP A 3 -12.79 11.67 2.79
N MET A 4 -13.08 11.51 1.50
CA MET A 4 -12.10 11.12 0.49
C MET A 4 -11.08 12.25 0.35
N LYS A 5 -9.79 11.93 0.55
CA LYS A 5 -8.68 12.86 0.31
C LYS A 5 -7.98 12.47 -0.97
N ILE A 6 -7.66 13.48 -1.77
CA ILE A 6 -6.95 13.30 -3.04
C ILE A 6 -5.75 14.23 -3.01
N ARG A 7 -4.59 13.68 -3.35
CA ARG A 7 -3.43 14.49 -3.72
C ARG A 7 -2.89 14.01 -5.05
N THR A 8 -2.36 14.95 -5.80
CA THR A 8 -1.86 14.73 -7.14
C THR A 8 -0.50 15.38 -7.26
N ARG A 9 0.44 14.67 -7.88
CA ARG A 9 1.72 15.22 -8.32
C ARG A 9 1.79 15.09 -9.83
N VAL A 10 2.05 16.20 -10.50
CA VAL A 10 2.34 16.23 -11.93
C VAL A 10 3.79 16.65 -12.10
N VAL A 11 4.54 15.92 -12.91
CA VAL A 11 5.90 16.26 -13.31
C VAL A 11 5.87 16.53 -14.80
N ALA A 12 6.14 17.76 -15.21
CA ALA A 12 6.27 18.13 -16.62
C ALA A 12 7.57 17.54 -17.21
N SER A 13 7.69 17.55 -18.54
CA SER A 13 8.86 16.95 -19.22
C SER A 13 10.16 17.72 -19.02
N ASP A 14 10.09 18.99 -18.64
CA ASP A 14 11.21 19.81 -18.21
C ASP A 14 11.62 19.59 -16.75
N GLY A 15 10.92 18.71 -16.02
CA GLY A 15 11.16 18.40 -14.61
C GLY A 15 10.38 19.28 -13.64
N GLU A 16 9.61 20.28 -14.11
CA GLU A 16 8.80 21.10 -13.22
C GLU A 16 7.74 20.23 -12.52
N THR A 17 7.75 20.24 -11.19
CA THR A 17 6.85 19.44 -10.36
C THR A 17 5.80 20.33 -9.71
N ARG A 18 4.53 19.93 -9.82
CA ARG A 18 3.39 20.58 -9.15
C ARG A 18 2.64 19.56 -8.30
N GLU A 19 2.24 19.98 -7.11
CA GLU A 19 1.45 19.18 -6.17
C GLU A 19 0.16 19.90 -5.79
N GLY A 20 -0.93 19.17 -5.64
CA GLY A 20 -2.26 19.74 -5.45
C GLY A 20 -3.35 18.68 -5.32
N GLY A 21 -4.60 19.07 -5.56
CA GLY A 21 -5.76 18.17 -5.49
C GLY A 21 -6.07 17.47 -6.81
N ALA A 22 -7.32 17.03 -6.97
CA ALA A 22 -7.80 16.36 -8.17
C ALA A 22 -7.85 17.27 -9.42
N ASP A 23 -7.83 18.59 -9.22
CA ASP A 23 -7.82 19.62 -10.25
C ASP A 23 -6.57 19.58 -11.13
N LEU A 24 -5.40 19.26 -10.54
CA LEU A 24 -4.14 19.10 -11.29
C LEU A 24 -4.17 17.99 -12.33
N LEU A 25 -5.14 17.06 -12.26
CA LEU A 25 -5.30 16.02 -13.27
C LEU A 25 -5.48 16.60 -14.68
N GLN A 26 -6.07 17.80 -14.79
CA GLN A 26 -6.28 18.48 -16.08
C GLN A 26 -4.99 19.05 -16.67
N GLU A 27 -3.96 19.26 -15.84
CA GLU A 27 -2.66 19.78 -16.28
C GLU A 27 -1.72 18.68 -16.78
N TRP A 28 -2.06 17.41 -16.54
CA TRP A 28 -1.23 16.29 -16.95
C TRP A 28 -1.23 16.10 -18.47
N GLN A 29 -0.04 16.16 -19.07
CA GLN A 29 0.17 16.06 -20.52
C GLN A 29 1.06 14.85 -20.84
N PRO A 30 0.51 13.62 -20.91
CA PRO A 30 1.29 12.41 -21.15
C PRO A 30 2.01 12.43 -22.50
N HIS A 31 1.38 12.96 -23.55
CA HIS A 31 1.97 13.03 -24.89
C HIS A 31 3.21 13.94 -24.99
N GLN A 32 3.41 14.81 -24.00
CA GLN A 32 4.61 15.65 -23.91
C GLN A 32 5.66 15.06 -22.98
N GLY A 33 5.48 13.84 -22.48
CA GLY A 33 6.39 13.18 -21.53
C GLY A 33 6.10 13.50 -20.06
N GLY A 34 4.97 14.15 -19.76
CA GLY A 34 4.57 14.45 -18.38
C GLY A 34 4.16 13.20 -17.61
N GLN A 35 4.56 13.13 -16.33
CA GLN A 35 4.23 12.04 -15.41
C GLN A 35 3.18 12.48 -14.39
N LEU A 36 2.38 11.52 -13.93
CA LEU A 36 1.32 11.72 -12.94
C LEU A 36 1.45 10.72 -11.80
N TRP A 37 1.30 11.20 -10.56
CA TRP A 37 0.96 10.36 -9.43
C TRP A 37 -0.31 10.90 -8.76
N LEU A 38 -1.41 10.14 -8.88
CA LEU A 38 -2.67 10.40 -8.22
C LEU A 38 -2.83 9.47 -7.02
N ASP A 39 -2.95 10.01 -5.82
CA ASP A 39 -3.14 9.25 -4.59
C ASP A 39 -4.50 9.55 -3.96
N ILE A 40 -5.27 8.48 -3.72
CA ILE A 40 -6.66 8.52 -3.27
C ILE A 40 -6.78 7.78 -1.93
N GLU A 41 -7.05 8.53 -0.88
CA GLU A 41 -7.36 8.00 0.45
C GLU A 41 -8.87 8.05 0.71
N GLY A 42 -9.49 6.90 0.94
CA GLY A 42 -10.90 6.78 1.30
C GLY A 42 -11.72 5.95 0.30
N GLU A 43 -13.04 6.12 0.33
CA GLU A 43 -13.95 5.45 -0.60
C GLU A 43 -14.04 6.22 -1.92
N ILE A 44 -14.00 5.50 -3.04
CA ILE A 44 -14.06 6.08 -4.38
C ILE A 44 -15.45 6.69 -4.61
N SER A 45 -15.52 8.01 -4.79
CA SER A 45 -16.76 8.69 -5.17
C SER A 45 -17.16 8.38 -6.61
N ALA A 46 -18.45 8.56 -6.97
CA ALA A 46 -18.91 8.38 -8.36
C ALA A 46 -18.15 9.28 -9.35
N ALA A 47 -17.86 10.53 -8.95
CA ALA A 47 -17.09 11.45 -9.79
C ALA A 47 -15.66 10.95 -10.02
N MET A 48 -15.01 10.41 -8.98
CA MET A 48 -13.66 9.84 -9.10
C MET A 48 -13.67 8.54 -9.91
N HIS A 49 -14.69 7.71 -9.77
CA HIS A 49 -14.87 6.51 -10.60
C HIS A 49 -14.81 6.88 -12.09
N GLU A 50 -15.58 7.89 -12.50
CA GLU A 50 -15.58 8.39 -13.88
C GLU A 50 -14.22 8.94 -14.33
N GLN A 51 -13.47 9.60 -13.43
CA GLN A 51 -12.10 10.04 -13.74
C GLN A 51 -11.16 8.85 -13.96
N LEU A 52 -11.24 7.81 -13.13
CA LEU A 52 -10.41 6.62 -13.26
C LEU A 52 -10.67 5.90 -14.59
N LEU A 53 -11.95 5.77 -15.00
CA LEU A 53 -12.30 5.22 -16.31
C LEU A 53 -11.68 6.04 -17.46
N ARG A 54 -11.73 7.38 -17.38
CA ARG A 54 -11.08 8.26 -18.37
C ARG A 54 -9.55 8.12 -18.41
N LEU A 55 -8.93 7.78 -17.29
CA LEU A 55 -7.49 7.45 -17.21
C LEU A 55 -7.16 6.05 -17.76
N GLY A 56 -8.16 5.29 -18.21
CA GLY A 56 -7.99 3.93 -18.70
C GLY A 56 -7.92 2.87 -17.59
N CYS A 57 -8.26 3.22 -16.34
CA CYS A 57 -8.37 2.22 -15.28
C CYS A 57 -9.58 1.33 -15.56
N HIS A 58 -9.35 0.02 -15.68
CA HIS A 58 -10.41 -0.92 -16.05
C HIS A 58 -11.50 -1.02 -14.98
N GLU A 59 -12.79 -1.04 -15.37
CA GLU A 59 -13.94 -1.05 -14.45
C GLU A 59 -13.89 -2.20 -13.42
N VAL A 60 -13.51 -3.40 -13.88
CA VAL A 60 -13.34 -4.58 -13.01
C VAL A 60 -12.30 -4.33 -11.92
N ALA A 61 -11.20 -3.65 -12.24
CA ALA A 61 -10.15 -3.34 -11.28
C ALA A 61 -10.58 -2.27 -10.27
N ILE A 62 -11.31 -1.23 -10.71
CA ILE A 62 -11.94 -0.23 -9.83
C ILE A 62 -12.93 -0.90 -8.85
N THR A 63 -13.70 -1.86 -9.36
CA THR A 63 -14.62 -2.66 -8.55
C THR A 63 -13.88 -3.53 -7.53
N ASP A 64 -12.76 -4.15 -7.94
CA ASP A 64 -11.94 -5.00 -7.08
C ASP A 64 -11.33 -4.24 -5.91
N ILE A 65 -10.71 -3.07 -6.15
CA ILE A 65 -10.12 -2.26 -5.08
C ILE A 65 -11.17 -1.70 -4.10
N SER A 66 -12.41 -1.53 -4.57
CA SER A 66 -13.53 -1.07 -3.73
C SER A 66 -14.01 -2.14 -2.74
N ARG A 67 -13.68 -3.42 -2.94
CA ARG A 67 -14.09 -4.52 -2.06
C ARG A 67 -13.15 -4.67 -0.86
N VAL A 68 -13.70 -4.89 0.34
CA VAL A 68 -12.94 -4.94 1.62
C VAL A 68 -11.96 -6.12 1.72
N ARG A 69 -12.30 -7.26 1.11
CA ARG A 69 -11.58 -8.53 1.30
C ARG A 69 -11.20 -9.18 -0.02
N GLN A 70 -10.91 -8.36 -1.02
CA GLN A 70 -10.47 -8.88 -2.31
C GLN A 70 -9.04 -9.45 -2.15
N PRO A 71 -8.77 -10.69 -2.60
CA PRO A 71 -7.42 -11.24 -2.56
C PRO A 71 -6.45 -10.40 -3.40
N PRO A 72 -5.18 -10.30 -3.00
CA PRO A 72 -4.11 -9.72 -3.81
C PRO A 72 -4.08 -10.34 -5.19
N LYS A 73 -3.74 -9.54 -6.19
CA LYS A 73 -3.68 -9.96 -7.58
C LYS A 73 -2.90 -8.97 -8.43
N VAL A 74 -2.39 -9.44 -9.55
CA VAL A 74 -1.83 -8.61 -10.60
C VAL A 74 -2.59 -8.92 -11.89
N HIS A 75 -3.06 -7.88 -12.57
CA HIS A 75 -3.72 -8.00 -13.87
C HIS A 75 -3.13 -6.96 -14.83
N ALA A 76 -2.61 -7.44 -15.95
CA ALA A 76 -2.23 -6.59 -17.06
C ALA A 76 -3.48 -6.28 -17.89
N PHE A 77 -3.72 -5.00 -18.12
CA PHE A 77 -4.71 -4.48 -19.06
C PHE A 77 -3.99 -3.80 -20.22
N GLU A 78 -4.74 -3.42 -21.25
CA GLU A 78 -4.21 -2.56 -22.31
C GLU A 78 -3.83 -1.19 -21.72
N GLY A 79 -2.55 -0.84 -21.78
CA GLY A 79 -2.03 0.46 -21.34
C GLY A 79 -1.71 0.62 -19.84
N ASN A 80 -2.11 -0.33 -18.97
CA ASN A 80 -1.72 -0.30 -17.55
C ASN A 80 -1.72 -1.69 -16.89
N THR A 81 -1.03 -1.79 -15.76
CA THR A 81 -1.09 -2.94 -14.86
C THR A 81 -1.81 -2.55 -13.58
N PHE A 82 -2.83 -3.32 -13.21
CA PHE A 82 -3.47 -3.23 -11.91
C PHE A 82 -2.79 -4.20 -10.93
N ILE A 83 -2.40 -3.68 -9.78
CA ILE A 83 -1.86 -4.47 -8.67
C ILE A 83 -2.75 -4.20 -7.46
N LEU A 84 -3.36 -5.26 -6.94
CA LEU A 84 -3.99 -5.23 -5.63
C LEU A 84 -3.01 -5.83 -4.63
N PHE A 85 -2.42 -4.98 -3.81
CA PHE A 85 -1.44 -5.36 -2.81
C PHE A 85 -2.07 -5.38 -1.42
N ARG A 86 -1.60 -6.30 -0.57
CA ARG A 86 -2.05 -6.38 0.83
C ARG A 86 -0.88 -6.13 1.77
N GLY A 87 -0.68 -4.86 2.08
CA GLY A 87 0.28 -4.41 3.08
C GLY A 87 -0.22 -4.61 4.51
N ILE A 88 0.59 -4.14 5.45
CA ILE A 88 0.30 -4.15 6.90
C ILE A 88 0.44 -2.74 7.42
N ILE A 89 -0.63 -2.22 8.03
CA ILE A 89 -0.65 -0.88 8.64
C ILE A 89 0.18 -0.91 9.93
N GLN A 90 -0.13 -1.90 10.76
CA GLN A 90 0.44 -2.07 12.08
C GLN A 90 0.48 -3.56 12.42
N LEU A 91 1.62 -3.97 12.98
CA LEU A 91 1.76 -5.08 13.89
C LEU A 91 2.16 -4.46 15.23
N ASP A 92 1.39 -4.71 16.29
CA ASP A 92 1.76 -4.29 17.64
C ASP A 92 2.55 -5.39 18.38
N GLU A 93 2.93 -5.11 19.62
CA GLU A 93 3.64 -6.02 20.52
C GLU A 93 2.87 -7.33 20.77
N ASP A 94 1.55 -7.30 20.60
CA ASP A 94 0.64 -8.44 20.73
C ASP A 94 0.45 -9.20 19.40
N LEU A 95 1.21 -8.86 18.35
CA LEU A 95 1.07 -9.39 16.98
C LEU A 95 -0.30 -9.14 16.34
N VAL A 96 -1.07 -8.16 16.81
CA VAL A 96 -2.35 -7.80 16.20
C VAL A 96 -2.08 -7.09 14.88
N LEU A 97 -2.31 -7.82 13.80
CA LEU A 97 -2.13 -7.31 12.44
C LEU A 97 -3.37 -6.56 11.96
N GLN A 98 -3.15 -5.31 11.53
CA GLN A 98 -4.12 -4.55 10.75
C GLN A 98 -3.74 -4.54 9.27
N PRO A 99 -4.49 -5.25 8.38
CA PRO A 99 -4.12 -5.35 6.99
C PRO A 99 -4.50 -4.07 6.25
N GLN A 100 -3.64 -3.61 5.36
CA GLN A 100 -3.95 -2.55 4.41
C GLN A 100 -4.16 -3.14 3.02
N GLN A 101 -5.23 -2.73 2.34
CA GLN A 101 -5.36 -2.97 0.92
C GLN A 101 -4.92 -1.70 0.19
N ILE A 102 -3.98 -1.85 -0.75
CA ILE A 102 -3.50 -0.77 -1.60
C ILE A 102 -3.68 -1.21 -3.05
N GLY A 103 -4.44 -0.44 -3.81
CA GLY A 103 -4.58 -0.61 -5.25
C GLY A 103 -3.59 0.27 -5.98
N PHE A 104 -2.92 -0.29 -6.97
CA PHE A 104 -2.04 0.44 -7.88
C PHE A 104 -2.57 0.27 -9.30
N PHE A 105 -2.75 1.38 -10.01
CA PHE A 105 -2.81 1.38 -11.47
C PHE A 105 -1.51 1.98 -11.99
N VAL A 106 -0.73 1.17 -12.69
CA VAL A 106 0.60 1.53 -13.18
C VAL A 106 0.53 1.62 -14.71
N GLY A 107 0.45 2.83 -15.23
CA GLY A 107 0.55 3.13 -16.66
C GLY A 107 1.96 3.54 -17.06
N GLU A 108 2.15 3.82 -18.34
CA GLU A 108 3.44 4.29 -18.88
C GLU A 108 3.87 5.64 -18.27
N HIS A 109 2.91 6.55 -18.11
CA HIS A 109 3.14 7.91 -17.63
C HIS A 109 2.36 8.26 -16.36
N TYR A 110 1.71 7.29 -15.72
CA TYR A 110 0.98 7.54 -14.48
C TYR A 110 1.03 6.42 -13.47
N LEU A 111 0.94 6.80 -12.20
CA LEU A 111 0.65 5.95 -11.07
C LEU A 111 -0.64 6.44 -10.42
N VAL A 112 -1.62 5.55 -10.22
CA VAL A 112 -2.74 5.80 -9.30
C VAL A 112 -2.60 4.88 -8.09
N THR A 113 -2.59 5.44 -6.89
CA THR A 113 -2.67 4.69 -5.63
C THR A 113 -4.02 4.91 -4.97
N ILE A 114 -4.64 3.83 -4.48
CA ILE A 114 -5.94 3.88 -3.80
C ILE A 114 -5.90 3.06 -2.51
N HIS A 115 -6.25 3.67 -1.39
CA HIS A 115 -6.25 3.02 -0.07
C HIS A 115 -7.34 3.61 0.84
N ARG A 116 -7.90 2.82 1.77
CA ARG A 116 -9.07 3.25 2.59
C ARG A 116 -8.75 4.14 3.79
N GLY A 117 -7.50 4.13 4.24
CA GLY A 117 -7.00 4.94 5.34
C GLY A 117 -5.49 5.10 5.19
N GLU A 118 -4.89 5.94 6.02
CA GLU A 118 -3.49 6.36 5.90
C GLU A 118 -2.51 5.24 5.54
N SER A 119 -1.71 5.46 4.49
CA SER A 119 -0.64 4.55 4.09
C SER A 119 0.72 5.17 4.38
N LEU A 120 1.39 4.65 5.41
CA LEU A 120 2.74 5.09 5.78
C LEU A 120 3.75 4.88 4.64
N SER A 121 3.56 3.82 3.84
CA SER A 121 4.41 3.51 2.69
C SER A 121 4.27 4.53 1.57
N ILE A 122 3.04 4.87 1.20
CA ILE A 122 2.77 5.89 0.19
C ILE A 122 3.24 7.25 0.69
N ASN A 123 2.92 7.62 1.94
CA ASN A 123 3.34 8.89 2.52
C ASN A 123 4.85 9.07 2.49
N ARG A 124 5.60 8.03 2.85
CA ARG A 124 7.06 8.09 2.81
C ARG A 124 7.60 8.25 1.39
N VAL A 125 7.17 7.40 0.45
CA VAL A 125 7.65 7.48 -0.94
C VAL A 125 7.23 8.81 -1.57
N TRP A 126 6.03 9.32 -1.25
CA TRP A 126 5.57 10.64 -1.67
C TRP A 126 6.53 11.73 -1.20
N SER A 127 6.87 11.76 0.08
CA SER A 127 7.79 12.75 0.65
C SER A 127 9.22 12.61 0.12
N GLU A 128 9.74 11.40 -0.01
CA GLU A 128 11.11 11.16 -0.47
C GLU A 128 11.30 11.49 -1.96
N SER A 129 10.25 11.36 -2.76
CA SER A 129 10.27 11.75 -4.18
C SER A 129 10.02 13.24 -4.41
N ALA A 130 9.71 14.03 -3.37
CA ALA A 130 9.59 15.48 -3.49
C ALA A 130 10.97 16.11 -3.71
N GLY A 131 11.09 16.99 -4.71
CA GLY A 131 12.32 17.74 -4.99
C GLY A 131 13.43 16.93 -5.69
N GLN A 132 13.20 15.66 -6.01
CA GLN A 132 14.05 14.96 -6.95
C GLN A 132 13.63 15.38 -8.36
N GLU A 133 14.43 16.24 -9.02
CA GLU A 133 14.24 16.75 -10.38
C GLU A 133 14.15 15.64 -11.46
N ALA A 134 14.35 14.39 -11.06
CA ALA A 134 14.31 13.23 -11.94
C ALA A 134 12.90 12.65 -12.06
N GLN A 135 12.50 12.46 -13.32
CA GLN A 135 11.41 11.57 -13.74
C GLN A 135 11.59 10.19 -13.09
N PHE A 136 10.76 9.85 -12.10
CA PHE A 136 10.69 8.48 -11.61
C PHE A 136 9.59 7.74 -12.35
N PRO A 137 9.93 6.68 -13.10
CA PRO A 137 8.92 5.91 -13.80
C PRO A 137 7.83 5.43 -12.85
N PRO A 138 6.54 5.51 -13.19
CA PRO A 138 5.43 5.09 -12.34
C PRO A 138 5.61 3.69 -11.72
N GLY A 139 6.14 2.75 -12.50
CA GLY A 139 6.43 1.39 -12.02
C GLY A 139 7.47 1.35 -10.90
N ARG A 140 8.48 2.22 -10.93
CA ARG A 140 9.47 2.31 -9.84
C ARG A 140 8.84 2.84 -8.57
N LEU A 141 7.99 3.87 -8.65
CA LEU A 141 7.28 4.39 -7.48
C LEU A 141 6.39 3.31 -6.85
N ALA A 142 5.64 2.57 -7.67
CA ALA A 142 4.84 1.44 -7.19
C ALA A 142 5.69 0.37 -6.48
N LEU A 143 6.84 0.01 -7.07
CA LEU A 143 7.79 -0.93 -6.46
C LEU A 143 8.36 -0.41 -5.14
N GLN A 144 8.72 0.86 -5.04
CA GLN A 144 9.21 1.46 -3.79
C GLN A 144 8.16 1.45 -2.68
N VAL A 145 6.90 1.76 -3.01
CA VAL A 145 5.80 1.69 -2.03
C VAL A 145 5.63 0.26 -1.53
N MET A 146 5.58 -0.72 -2.44
CA MET A 146 5.45 -2.14 -2.08
C MET A 146 6.63 -2.63 -1.27
N ASP A 147 7.86 -2.28 -1.66
CA ASP A 147 9.09 -2.65 -0.95
C ASP A 147 9.10 -2.10 0.47
N TYR A 148 8.79 -0.80 0.65
CA TYR A 148 8.71 -0.22 1.98
C TYR A 148 7.62 -0.86 2.85
N ALA A 149 6.44 -1.12 2.27
CA ALA A 149 5.36 -1.79 2.98
C ALA A 149 5.74 -3.23 3.40
N SER A 150 6.50 -3.94 2.57
CA SER A 150 6.99 -5.28 2.85
C SER A 150 8.11 -5.29 3.90
N ASN A 151 9.09 -4.39 3.79
CA ASN A 151 10.22 -4.30 4.72
C ASN A 151 9.78 -3.92 6.13
N ARG A 152 8.84 -2.98 6.26
CA ARG A 152 8.23 -2.63 7.57
C ARG A 152 7.68 -3.85 8.29
N TYR A 153 7.07 -4.77 7.55
CA TYR A 153 6.56 -6.00 8.15
C TYR A 153 7.69 -6.94 8.58
N LEU A 154 8.72 -7.10 7.76
CA LEU A 154 9.87 -7.94 8.09
C LEU A 154 10.52 -7.48 9.39
N ASP A 155 10.75 -6.18 9.53
CA ASP A 155 11.34 -5.59 10.74
C ASP A 155 10.51 -5.91 11.99
N GLN A 156 9.18 -5.83 11.89
CA GLN A 156 8.28 -6.14 13.01
C GLN A 156 8.25 -7.64 13.39
N ILE A 157 8.40 -8.55 12.41
CA ILE A 157 8.56 -9.98 12.74
C ILE A 157 9.87 -10.22 13.48
N LEU A 158 10.97 -9.62 13.01
CA LEU A 158 12.30 -9.82 13.60
C LEU A 158 12.35 -9.30 15.04
N GLU A 159 11.70 -8.16 15.30
CA GLU A 159 11.53 -7.65 16.66
C GLU A 159 10.72 -8.61 17.54
N PHE A 160 9.62 -9.16 17.01
CA PHE A 160 8.84 -10.17 17.72
C PHE A 160 9.60 -11.47 17.98
N GLU A 161 10.44 -11.91 17.05
CA GLU A 161 11.29 -13.11 17.23
C GLU A 161 12.20 -12.95 18.46
N GLY A 162 12.79 -11.77 18.64
CA GLY A 162 13.56 -11.44 19.84
C GLY A 162 12.74 -11.53 21.12
N HIS A 163 11.55 -10.92 21.13
CA HIS A 163 10.64 -10.96 22.29
C HIS A 163 10.19 -12.40 22.63
N LEU A 164 9.90 -13.22 21.61
CA LEU A 164 9.55 -14.62 21.81
C LEU A 164 10.68 -15.41 22.48
N GLY A 165 11.94 -15.16 22.11
CA GLY A 165 13.10 -15.78 22.76
C GLY A 165 13.19 -15.49 24.26
N GLU A 166 12.93 -14.25 24.67
CA GLU A 166 12.92 -13.87 26.10
C GLU A 166 11.82 -14.59 26.89
N ILE A 167 10.65 -14.78 26.27
CA ILE A 167 9.53 -15.52 26.86
C ILE A 167 9.86 -16.99 27.02
N GLU A 168 10.50 -17.61 26.01
CA GLU A 168 10.94 -19.00 26.06
C GLU A 168 11.97 -19.24 27.17
N ASP A 169 12.97 -18.37 27.30
CA ASP A 169 13.99 -18.43 28.37
C ASP A 169 13.36 -18.25 29.77
N THR A 170 12.38 -17.36 29.89
CA THR A 170 11.64 -17.15 31.14
C THR A 170 10.83 -18.38 31.50
N LEU A 171 10.19 -19.05 30.54
CA LEU A 171 9.42 -20.26 30.77
C LEU A 171 10.30 -21.42 31.24
N LEU A 172 11.49 -21.58 30.65
CA LEU A 172 12.45 -22.62 31.03
C LEU A 172 13.00 -22.42 32.46
N SER A 173 13.20 -21.16 32.87
CA SER A 173 13.73 -20.83 34.20
C SER A 173 12.65 -20.77 35.29
N LYS A 174 11.45 -20.26 34.97
CA LYS A 174 10.33 -20.08 35.90
C LYS A 174 8.98 -20.33 35.20
N PRO A 175 8.52 -21.58 35.14
CA PRO A 175 7.23 -21.92 34.55
C PRO A 175 6.07 -21.17 35.22
N SER A 176 5.14 -20.65 34.41
CA SER A 176 3.95 -19.94 34.89
C SER A 176 2.80 -20.11 33.91
N ASP A 177 1.59 -20.36 34.43
CA ASP A 177 0.37 -20.50 33.63
C ASP A 177 0.08 -19.22 32.81
N ARG A 178 0.48 -18.05 33.32
CA ARG A 178 0.35 -16.77 32.60
C ARG A 178 1.19 -16.75 31.32
N ILE A 179 2.45 -17.18 31.43
CA ILE A 179 3.41 -17.22 30.31
C ILE A 179 2.96 -18.27 29.28
N MET A 180 2.43 -19.39 29.74
CA MET A 180 1.87 -20.42 28.85
C MET A 180 0.66 -19.90 28.04
N ALA A 181 -0.23 -19.14 28.69
CA ALA A 181 -1.39 -18.54 28.01
C ALA A 181 -0.97 -17.51 26.95
N GLU A 182 0.04 -16.71 27.25
CA GLU A 182 0.66 -15.71 26.36
C GLU A 182 1.27 -16.38 25.11
N LEU A 183 2.07 -17.44 25.30
CA LEU A 183 2.60 -18.27 24.20
C LEU A 183 1.51 -18.86 23.30
N VAL A 184 0.42 -19.34 23.87
CA VAL A 184 -0.72 -19.86 23.10
C VAL A 184 -1.39 -18.75 22.29
N SER A 185 -1.48 -17.54 22.83
CA SER A 185 -1.98 -16.35 22.12
C SER A 185 -1.11 -16.03 20.90
N TYR A 186 0.21 -15.93 21.08
CA TYR A 186 1.14 -15.67 19.98
C TYR A 186 1.08 -16.75 18.90
N ARG A 187 0.94 -18.02 19.28
CA ARG A 187 0.73 -19.10 18.30
C ARG A 187 -0.51 -18.87 17.44
N SER A 188 -1.58 -18.30 18.02
CA SER A 188 -2.80 -17.94 17.28
C SER A 188 -2.54 -16.80 16.31
N GLU A 189 -1.87 -15.74 16.74
CA GLU A 189 -1.56 -14.59 15.89
C GLU A 189 -0.60 -14.94 14.75
N LEU A 190 0.49 -15.69 15.01
CA LEU A 190 1.39 -16.20 13.97
C LEU A 190 0.66 -17.03 12.90
N ARG A 191 -0.36 -17.81 13.29
CA ARG A 191 -1.21 -18.53 12.33
C ARG A 191 -2.04 -17.59 11.45
N LYS A 192 -2.54 -16.48 12.01
CA LYS A 192 -3.24 -15.44 11.24
C LYS A 192 -2.28 -14.74 10.29
N LEU A 193 -1.09 -14.37 10.75
CA LEU A 193 -0.01 -13.79 9.92
C LEU A 193 0.24 -14.71 8.71
N ARG A 194 0.56 -15.98 8.96
CA ARG A 194 0.82 -16.95 7.88
C ARG A 194 -0.32 -17.05 6.87
N ARG A 195 -1.57 -16.99 7.31
CA ARG A 195 -2.73 -16.99 6.41
C ARG A 195 -2.75 -15.75 5.51
N ILE A 196 -2.38 -14.59 6.04
CA ILE A 196 -2.35 -13.34 5.28
C ILE A 196 -1.21 -13.37 4.24
N PHE A 197 -0.04 -13.89 4.60
CA PHE A 197 1.08 -14.03 3.66
C PHE A 197 0.82 -15.04 2.55
N ASN A 198 0.08 -16.12 2.84
CA ASN A 198 -0.30 -17.08 1.81
C ASN A 198 -1.13 -16.47 0.67
N TYR A 199 -1.71 -15.28 0.85
CA TYR A 199 -2.37 -14.57 -0.25
C TYR A 199 -1.40 -13.98 -1.28
N HIS A 200 -0.12 -13.80 -0.94
CA HIS A 200 0.91 -13.29 -1.84
C HIS A 200 1.67 -14.40 -2.61
N ASN A 201 1.46 -15.68 -2.25
CA ASN A 201 2.12 -16.84 -2.86
C ASN A 201 1.26 -17.55 -3.91
N ARG A 202 0.25 -16.89 -4.47
CA ARG A 202 -0.70 -17.49 -5.42
C ARG A 202 -0.62 -16.86 -6.80
#